data_AF-A0A813R5I7-F1
#
_entry.id   AF-A0A813R5I7-F1
#
_cell.length_a   1.000
_cell.length_b   1.000
_cell.length_c   1.000
_cell.angle_alpha   90.00
_cell.angle_beta   90.00
_cell.angle_gamma   90.00
#
_symmetry.space_group_name_H-M   'P 1'
#
loop_
_entity.id
_entity.type
_entity.pdbx_description
1 polymer ?
#
loop_
_entity_poly.entity_id
_entity_poly.type
_entity_poly.pdbx_seq_one_letter_code
_entity_poly.pdbx_strand_id
1 'polypeptide(L)'
;MLHHMTEREFSNVSIKYLPPNTTSVLQLLDAGIINSFKCHYRKNLIKFFINATEIHGKIVLPEEALYMVRSSWDKVSKDCIRNCWNSDIDNLLFLRERLVEIINSNLTQLTLDNFFKN
;
A
#
# COMPACT_ATOMS: atom_id res chain seq x y z
N MET A 1 -18.38 -5.38 4.77
CA MET A 1 -18.48 -6.85 4.77
C MET A 1 -17.42 -7.37 5.73
N LEU A 2 -17.79 -7.61 6.99
CA LEU A 2 -16.89 -8.17 8.00
C LEU A 2 -16.68 -9.64 7.63
N HIS A 3 -15.51 -9.99 7.10
CA HIS A 3 -15.11 -11.38 6.98
C HIS A 3 -14.99 -11.95 8.39
N HIS A 4 -15.86 -12.89 8.73
CA HIS A 4 -15.75 -13.74 9.91
C HIS A 4 -14.51 -14.63 9.70
N MET A 5 -13.32 -14.11 9.99
CA MET A 5 -12.08 -14.87 9.90
C MET A 5 -11.97 -15.71 11.15
N THR A 6 -12.12 -17.02 10.98
CA THR A 6 -11.84 -18.01 12.01
C THR A 6 -10.40 -17.83 12.48
N GLU A 7 -10.19 -17.75 13.80
CA GLU A 7 -8.86 -17.69 14.42
C GLU A 7 -8.10 -18.98 14.08
N ARG A 8 -7.39 -18.92 12.95
CA ARG A 8 -6.52 -20.00 12.51
C ARG A 8 -5.11 -19.66 13.01
N GLU A 9 -4.63 -20.43 13.97
CA GLU A 9 -3.25 -20.30 14.45
C GLU A 9 -2.27 -20.91 13.45
N PHE A 10 -1.21 -20.18 13.13
CA PHE A 10 -0.14 -20.62 12.25
C PHE A 10 1.14 -20.78 13.07
N SER A 11 1.83 -21.91 12.93
CA SER A 11 3.05 -22.21 13.70
C SER A 11 4.23 -21.28 13.41
N ASN A 12 4.22 -20.60 12.26
CA ASN A 12 5.36 -19.80 11.78
C ASN A 12 4.96 -18.44 11.20
N VAL A 13 3.69 -18.04 11.33
CA VAL A 13 3.18 -16.78 10.76
C VAL A 13 2.38 -16.03 11.83
N SER A 14 2.82 -14.82 12.16
CA SER A 14 2.00 -13.90 12.95
C SER A 14 1.13 -13.08 12.01
N ILE A 15 -0.18 -13.12 12.22
CA ILE A 15 -1.12 -12.22 11.54
C ILE A 15 -1.28 -10.94 12.38
N LYS A 16 -1.20 -9.79 11.73
CA LYS A 16 -1.49 -8.48 12.33
C LYS A 16 -2.68 -7.87 11.59
N TYR A 17 -3.73 -7.55 12.33
CA TYR A 17 -4.90 -6.89 11.80
C TYR A 17 -4.71 -5.38 11.85
N LEU A 18 -4.99 -4.72 10.73
CA LEU A 18 -5.00 -3.27 10.65
C LEU A 18 -6.36 -2.73 11.14
N PRO A 19 -6.40 -1.52 11.73
CA PRO A 19 -7.66 -0.90 12.08
C PRO A 19 -8.55 -0.70 10.85
N PRO A 20 -9.89 -0.72 11.00
CA PRO A 20 -10.78 -0.47 9.87
C PRO A 20 -10.48 0.87 9.18
N ASN A 21 -10.63 0.91 7.85
CA ASN A 21 -10.37 2.08 6.98
C ASN A 21 -8.90 2.56 6.90
N THR A 22 -7.93 1.77 7.36
CA THR A 22 -6.50 2.14 7.25
C THR A 22 -5.79 1.49 6.05
N THR A 23 -6.50 0.62 5.32
CA THR A 23 -5.97 -0.16 4.19
C THR A 23 -5.27 0.71 3.15
N SER A 24 -5.86 1.84 2.73
CA SER A 24 -5.26 2.71 1.71
C SER A 24 -4.04 3.52 2.20
N VAL A 25 -3.88 3.68 3.51
CA VAL A 25 -2.80 4.47 4.12
C VAL A 25 -1.62 3.58 4.54
N LEU A 26 -1.88 2.30 4.81
CA LEU A 26 -0.91 1.35 5.36
C LEU A 26 -0.55 0.20 4.41
N GLN A 27 -1.09 0.20 3.19
CA GLN A 27 -0.71 -0.79 2.19
C GLN A 27 0.56 -0.33 1.47
N LEU A 28 1.69 -0.91 1.87
CA LEU A 28 3.02 -0.77 1.26
C LEU A 28 3.03 -0.84 -0.27
N LEU A 29 2.16 -1.68 -0.84
CA LEU A 29 2.05 -1.82 -2.29
C LEU A 29 1.51 -0.53 -2.95
N ASP A 30 0.56 0.14 -2.29
CA ASP A 30 -0.05 1.39 -2.74
C ASP A 30 0.81 2.61 -2.39
N ALA A 31 1.70 2.51 -1.40
CA ALA A 31 2.66 3.56 -1.02
C ALA A 31 3.72 3.88 -2.11
N GLY A 32 3.71 3.18 -3.25
CA GLY A 32 4.52 3.53 -4.43
C GLY A 32 5.09 2.34 -5.18
N ILE A 33 5.12 1.14 -4.59
CA ILE A 33 5.66 -0.08 -5.23
C ILE A 33 4.86 -0.42 -6.50
N ILE A 34 3.52 -0.44 -6.43
CA ILE A 34 2.66 -0.69 -7.59
C ILE A 34 2.86 0.37 -8.67
N ASN A 35 3.01 1.64 -8.27
CA ASN A 35 3.23 2.72 -9.21
C ASN A 35 4.57 2.55 -9.96
N SER A 36 5.65 2.31 -9.22
CA SER A 36 6.99 2.03 -9.77
C SER A 36 6.97 0.84 -10.75
N PHE A 37 6.35 -0.27 -10.33
CA PHE A 37 6.16 -1.44 -11.18
C PHE A 37 5.39 -1.11 -12.47
N LYS A 38 4.23 -0.44 -12.36
CA LYS A 38 3.39 -0.06 -13.52
C LYS A 38 4.14 0.86 -14.48
N CYS A 39 4.97 1.78 -13.98
CA CYS A 39 5.80 2.65 -14.81
C CYS A 39 6.81 1.83 -15.64
N HIS A 40 7.51 0.87 -15.02
CA HIS A 40 8.42 0.00 -15.74
C HIS A 40 7.71 -0.92 -16.75
N TYR A 41 6.56 -1.47 -16.38
CA TYR A 41 5.73 -2.29 -17.27
C TYR A 41 5.28 -1.51 -18.50
N ARG A 42 4.72 -0.31 -18.31
CA ARG A 42 4.29 0.56 -19.42
C ARG A 42 5.45 0.94 -20.32
N LYS A 43 6.64 1.21 -19.78
CA LYS A 43 7.83 1.48 -20.58
C LYS A 43 8.21 0.29 -21.47
N ASN A 44 8.15 -0.93 -20.95
CA ASN A 44 8.41 -2.13 -21.73
C ASN A 44 7.32 -2.36 -22.80
N LEU A 45 6.05 -2.15 -22.45
CA LEU A 45 4.92 -2.28 -23.37
C LEU A 45 5.03 -1.31 -24.56
N ILE A 46 5.34 -0.04 -24.31
CA ILE A 46 5.53 0.96 -25.36
C ILE A 46 6.69 0.56 -26.28
N LYS A 47 7.83 0.12 -25.71
CA LYS A 47 8.98 -0.37 -26.50
C LYS A 47 8.60 -1.54 -27.40
N PHE A 48 7.79 -2.47 -26.90
CA PHE A 48 7.33 -3.60 -27.67
C PHE A 48 6.52 -3.16 -28.90
N PHE A 49 5.60 -2.20 -28.74
CA PHE A 49 4.81 -1.68 -29.85
C PHE A 49 5.61 -0.80 -30.81
N ILE A 50 6.55 0.01 -30.32
CA ILE A 50 7.46 0.78 -31.20
C ILE A 50 8.31 -0.16 -32.05
N ASN A 51 8.84 -1.24 -31.48
CA ASN A 51 9.60 -2.23 -32.25
C ASN A 51 8.72 -3.07 -33.19
N ALA A 52 7.40 -3.02 -33.02
CA ALA A 52 6.43 -3.73 -33.84
C ALA A 52 5.90 -2.91 -35.01
N THR A 53 6.34 -1.66 -35.21
CA THR A 53 5.75 -0.75 -36.20
C THR A 53 5.89 -1.19 -37.66
N GLU A 54 6.72 -2.20 -37.96
CA GLU A 54 6.75 -2.83 -39.29
C GLU A 54 5.64 -3.89 -39.49
N ILE A 55 4.96 -4.30 -38.42
CA ILE A 55 3.95 -5.37 -38.42
C ILE A 55 2.65 -4.81 -37.84
N HIS A 56 1.73 -4.39 -38.72
CA HIS A 56 0.38 -3.98 -38.31
C HIS A 56 -0.33 -5.09 -37.52
N GLY A 57 -0.92 -4.74 -36.37
CA GLY A 57 -1.77 -5.65 -35.60
C GLY A 57 -1.05 -6.57 -34.60
N LYS A 58 0.19 -6.26 -34.19
CA LYS A 58 0.87 -7.06 -33.16
C LYS A 58 0.10 -7.04 -31.84
N ILE A 59 -0.18 -8.23 -31.30
CA ILE A 59 -0.82 -8.44 -30.00
C ILE A 59 0.27 -8.87 -29.02
N VAL A 60 0.12 -8.52 -27.74
CA VAL A 60 0.97 -9.05 -26.67
C VAL A 60 0.48 -10.46 -26.32
N LEU A 61 1.29 -11.46 -26.62
CA LEU A 61 1.09 -12.84 -26.21
C LEU A 61 1.39 -13.01 -24.72
N PRO A 62 0.85 -14.05 -24.07
CA PRO A 62 1.08 -14.31 -22.64
C PRO A 62 2.56 -14.40 -22.26
N GLU A 63 3.40 -14.99 -23.12
CA GLU A 63 4.85 -15.11 -22.88
C GLU A 63 5.53 -13.74 -22.77
N GLU A 64 5.21 -12.84 -23.69
CA GLU A 64 5.77 -11.48 -23.71
C GLU A 64 5.29 -10.69 -22.50
N ALA A 65 4.02 -10.83 -22.12
CA ALA A 65 3.48 -10.23 -20.91
C ALA A 65 4.20 -10.73 -19.65
N LEU A 66 4.46 -12.04 -19.53
CA LEU A 66 5.21 -12.62 -18.41
C LEU A 66 6.64 -12.08 -18.35
N TYR A 67 7.31 -11.98 -19.50
CA TYR A 67 8.64 -11.39 -19.56
C TYR A 67 8.64 -9.92 -19.14
N MET A 68 7.64 -9.14 -19.58
CA MET A 68 7.48 -7.74 -19.17
C MET A 68 7.21 -7.61 -17.68
N VAL A 69 6.35 -8.46 -17.09
CA VAL A 69 6.10 -8.49 -15.63
C VAL A 69 7.39 -8.73 -14.88
N ARG A 70 8.12 -9.81 -15.21
CA ARG A 70 9.40 -10.14 -14.56
C ARG A 70 10.40 -8.99 -14.67
N SER A 71 10.63 -8.49 -15.89
CA SER A 71 11.57 -7.41 -16.15
C SER A 71 11.19 -6.10 -15.46
N SER A 72 9.90 -5.88 -15.20
CA SER A 72 9.42 -4.67 -14.51
C SER A 72 9.58 -4.77 -13.01
N TRP A 73 9.35 -5.97 -12.45
CA TRP A 73 9.61 -6.24 -11.04
C TRP A 73 11.09 -6.11 -10.70
N ASP A 74 11.97 -6.67 -11.52
CA ASP A 74 13.43 -6.60 -11.32
C ASP A 74 13.97 -5.16 -11.34
N LYS A 75 13.22 -4.22 -11.94
CA LYS A 75 13.56 -2.79 -11.99
C LYS A 75 13.04 -1.98 -10.81
N VAL A 76 12.09 -2.51 -10.02
CA VAL A 76 11.66 -1.87 -8.78
C VAL A 76 12.84 -1.87 -7.82
N SER A 77 13.38 -0.69 -7.50
CA SER A 77 14.58 -0.59 -6.68
C SER A 77 14.30 -0.98 -5.23
N LYS A 78 15.32 -1.54 -4.57
CA LYS A 78 15.28 -1.81 -3.12
C LYS A 78 15.04 -0.52 -2.32
N ASP A 79 15.55 0.61 -2.81
CA ASP A 79 15.34 1.91 -2.16
C ASP A 79 13.89 2.38 -2.30
N CYS A 80 13.24 2.15 -3.44
CA CYS A 80 11.80 2.39 -3.59
C CYS A 80 11.01 1.60 -2.56
N ILE A 81 11.31 0.30 -2.40
CA ILE A 81 10.64 -0.56 -1.41
C ILE A 81 10.90 -0.05 0.02
N ARG A 82 12.15 0.31 0.35
CA ARG A 82 12.51 0.83 1.67
C ARG A 82 11.79 2.15 1.97
N ASN A 83 11.74 3.06 1.00
CA ASN A 83 11.10 4.36 1.16
C ASN A 83 9.59 4.21 1.35
N CYS A 84 8.94 3.29 0.64
CA CYS A 84 7.52 2.97 0.87
C CYS A 84 7.31 2.42 2.29
N TRP A 85 8.22 1.57 2.78
CA TRP A 85 8.18 1.07 4.17
C TRP A 85 8.33 2.18 5.21
N ASN A 86 9.25 3.11 5.01
CA ASN A 86 9.44 4.23 5.93
C ASN A 86 8.22 5.16 5.94
N SER A 87 7.65 5.46 4.77
CA SER A 87 6.44 6.28 4.67
C SER A 87 5.27 5.69 5.45
N ASP A 88 5.10 4.36 5.43
CA ASP A 88 4.03 3.70 6.19
C ASP A 88 4.28 3.77 7.70
N ILE A 89 5.53 3.65 8.15
CA ILE A 89 5.89 3.82 9.57
C ILE A 89 5.62 5.25 10.03
N ASP A 90 6.00 6.24 9.22
CA ASP A 90 5.74 7.65 9.52
C ASP A 90 4.24 7.94 9.57
N ASN A 91 3.46 7.35 8.66
CA ASN A 91 2.00 7.41 8.69
C ASN A 91 1.41 6.77 9.95
N LEU A 92 1.96 5.64 10.42
CA LEU A 92 1.54 4.98 11.65
C LEU A 92 1.84 5.82 12.89
N LEU A 93 3.03 6.43 12.95
CA LEU A 93 3.42 7.34 14.03
C LEU A 93 2.48 8.55 14.07
N PHE A 94 2.21 9.16 12.91
CA PHE A 94 1.29 10.28 12.79
C PHE A 94 -0.15 9.92 13.20
N LEU A 95 -0.66 8.75 12.79
CA LEU A 95 -1.98 8.29 13.21
C LEU A 95 -2.04 8.05 14.72
N ARG A 96 -0.97 7.51 15.32
CA ARG A 96 -0.86 7.32 16.77
C ARG A 96 -0.88 8.66 17.50
N GLU A 97 -0.10 9.63 17.06
CA GLU A 97 -0.05 10.97 17.65
C GLU A 97 -1.41 11.68 17.58
N ARG A 98 -2.06 11.65 16.40
CA ARG A 98 -3.41 12.21 16.23
C ARG A 98 -4.46 11.55 17.13
N LEU A 99 -4.40 10.23 17.31
CA LEU A 99 -5.32 9.54 18.21
C LEU A 99 -5.11 9.96 19.66
N VAL A 100 -3.86 10.12 20.09
CA VAL A 100 -3.54 10.60 21.44
C VAL A 100 -4.07 12.02 21.65
N GLU A 101 -3.90 12.92 20.68
CA GLU A 101 -4.46 14.28 20.73
C GLU A 101 -5.99 14.28 20.86
N ILE A 102 -6.68 13.49 20.02
CA ILE A 102 -8.16 13.40 20.03
C ILE A 102 -8.67 12.85 21.37
N ILE A 103 -8.02 11.83 21.92
CA ILE A 103 -8.38 11.25 23.22
C ILE A 103 -8.19 12.31 24.32
N ASN A 104 -7.06 13.01 24.31
CA ASN A 104 -6.77 14.03 25.30
C ASN A 104 -7.74 15.22 25.22
N SER A 105 -8.12 15.66 24.02
CA SER A 105 -9.10 16.74 23.83
C SER A 105 -10.51 16.35 24.27
N ASN A 106 -10.92 15.10 24.04
CA ASN A 106 -12.22 14.60 24.48
C ASN A 106 -12.27 14.43 26.00
N LEU A 107 -11.16 13.96 26.60
CA LEU A 107 -11.04 13.88 28.05
C LEU A 107 -11.14 15.26 28.69
N THR A 108 -10.39 16.26 28.21
CA THR A 108 -10.50 17.64 28.75
C THR A 108 -11.90 18.22 28.61
N GLN A 109 -12.58 17.98 27.48
CA GLN A 109 -13.96 18.43 27.31
C GLN A 109 -14.91 17.75 28.31
N LEU A 110 -14.80 16.44 28.52
CA LEU A 110 -15.57 15.70 29.53
C LEU A 110 -15.31 16.20 30.95
N THR A 111 -14.06 16.54 31.30
CA THR A 111 -13.73 17.09 32.61
C THR A 111 -14.34 18.48 32.81
N LEU A 112 -14.30 19.33 31.79
CA LEU A 112 -14.92 20.66 31.82
C LEU A 112 -16.44 20.55 31.94
N ASP A 113 -17.08 19.71 31.14
CA ASP A 113 -18.53 19.50 31.15
C ASP A 113 -19.03 18.98 32.50
N ASN A 114 -18.24 18.14 33.19
CA ASN A 114 -18.54 17.66 34.54
C ASN A 114 -18.28 18.72 35.63
N PHE A 115 -17.29 19.61 35.42
CA PHE A 115 -17.02 20.72 36.33
C PHE A 115 -18.11 21.78 36.30
N PHE A 116 -18.67 22.09 35.12
CA PHE A 116 -19.77 23.06 34.97
C PHE A 116 -21.16 22.50 35.30
N LYS A 117 -21.28 21.20 35.64
CA LYS A 117 -22.53 20.54 36.04
C LYS A 117 -22.73 20.44 37.57
N ASN A 118 -21.71 20.79 38.36
CA ASN A 118 -21.79 20.94 39.82
C ASN A 118 -21.84 22.43 40.21
#